data_AF-A0A9P4Z091-F1
#
_entry.id   AF-A0A9P4Z091-F1
#
_cell.length_a   1.000
_cell.length_b   1.000
_cell.length_c   1.000
_cell.angle_alpha   90.00
_cell.angle_beta   90.00
_cell.angle_gamma   90.00
#
_symmetry.space_group_name_H-M   'P 1'
#
loop_
_entity.id
_entity.type
_entity.pdbx_description
1 polymer ?
#
loop_
_entity_poly.entity_id
_entity_poly.type
_entity_poly.pdbx_seq_one_letter_code
_entity_poly.pdbx_strand_id
1 'polypeptide(L)'
;MATPGQDVIHAYRRLYRSVLRAVQHARPARFVVRDQLRSAFREPGAQLDGQAVKRTVWFLEAAAKERGLEHKVLKNLVDVRLRRQASMPGWKRIVAQQKQRNPWGDYEKSAFEQYDMTVAMLNKTMGLCLRHDRAPPRTLPIERLVEIHTQLLENELVERRTVT
;
A
#
# COMPACT_ATOMS: atom_id res chain seq x y z
N MET A 1 -1.71 -1.32 33.77
CA MET A 1 -1.11 -2.08 32.65
C MET A 1 -2.06 -1.94 31.46
N ALA A 2 -1.66 -1.21 30.41
CA ALA A 2 -2.49 -1.03 29.22
C ALA A 2 -2.62 -2.36 28.48
N THR A 3 -3.83 -2.74 28.08
CA THR A 3 -4.05 -3.93 27.27
C THR A 3 -3.50 -3.70 25.86
N PRO A 4 -2.84 -4.69 25.23
CA PRO A 4 -2.16 -4.51 23.94
C PRO A 4 -3.07 -3.97 22.83
N GLY A 5 -4.39 -4.21 22.91
CA GLY A 5 -5.37 -3.63 21.98
C GLY A 5 -5.55 -2.11 22.11
N GLN A 6 -5.47 -1.55 23.32
CA GLN A 6 -5.62 -0.11 23.53
C GLN A 6 -4.44 0.66 22.95
N ASP A 7 -3.22 0.16 23.15
CA ASP A 7 -2.00 0.80 22.64
C ASP A 7 -1.97 0.84 21.10
N VAL A 8 -2.42 -0.23 20.45
CA VAL A 8 -2.57 -0.28 18.98
C VAL A 8 -3.56 0.78 18.48
N ILE A 9 -4.71 0.92 19.15
CA ILE A 9 -5.72 1.93 18.79
C ILE A 9 -5.15 3.35 18.96
N HIS A 10 -4.43 3.61 20.05
CA HIS A 10 -3.82 4.92 20.30
C HIS A 10 -2.74 5.24 19.27
N ALA A 11 -1.86 4.28 18.96
CA ALA A 11 -0.84 4.41 17.92
C ALA A 11 -1.47 4.72 16.55
N TYR A 12 -2.49 3.93 16.15
CA TYR A 12 -3.22 4.14 14.90
C TYR A 12 -3.83 5.54 14.83
N ARG A 13 -4.55 5.98 15.88
CA ARG A 13 -5.19 7.29 15.93
C ARG A 13 -4.18 8.43 15.84
N ARG A 14 -3.03 8.29 16.50
CA ARG A 14 -1.99 9.33 16.49
C ARG A 14 -1.35 9.46 15.12
N LEU A 15 -0.94 8.34 14.51
CA LEU A 15 -0.39 8.31 13.14
C LEU A 15 -1.41 8.80 12.11
N TYR A 16 -2.67 8.42 12.25
CA TYR A 16 -3.72 8.84 11.33
C TYR A 16 -3.92 10.36 11.33
N ARG A 17 -3.92 10.98 12.50
CA ARG A 17 -4.05 12.44 12.61
C ARG A 17 -2.81 13.16 12.11
N SER A 18 -1.61 12.67 12.44
CA SER A 18 -0.35 13.32 12.01
C SER A 18 -0.18 13.22 10.49
N VAL A 19 -0.46 12.07 9.87
CA VAL A 19 -0.32 11.93 8.42
C VAL A 19 -1.30 12.80 7.65
N LEU A 20 -2.54 12.95 8.13
CA LEU A 20 -3.53 13.83 7.50
C LEU A 20 -3.12 15.30 7.54
N ARG A 21 -2.54 15.75 8.66
CA ARG A 21 -1.96 17.09 8.78
C ARG A 21 -0.76 17.27 7.87
N ALA A 22 0.13 16.27 7.80
CA ALA A 22 1.33 16.31 6.96
C ALA A 22 1.01 16.44 5.46
N VAL A 23 -0.05 15.77 5.00
CA VAL A 23 -0.56 15.93 3.62
C VAL A 23 -1.55 17.09 3.46
N GLN A 24 -1.76 17.90 4.50
CA GLN A 24 -2.67 19.05 4.50
C GLN A 24 -4.09 18.71 4.03
N HIS A 25 -4.56 17.50 4.31
CA HIS A 25 -5.85 16.98 3.85
C HIS A 25 -6.07 17.05 2.32
N ALA A 26 -4.99 17.12 1.53
CA ALA A 26 -5.05 17.26 0.08
C ALA A 26 -5.68 16.03 -0.60
N ARG A 27 -6.40 16.24 -1.70
CA ARG A 27 -6.90 15.18 -2.59
C ARG A 27 -5.92 15.03 -3.77
N PRO A 28 -5.56 13.81 -4.21
CA PRO A 28 -6.00 12.50 -3.71
C PRO A 28 -5.17 11.96 -2.51
N ALA A 29 -4.11 12.65 -2.11
CA ALA A 29 -3.13 12.21 -1.11
C ALA A 29 -3.73 11.63 0.19
N ARG A 30 -4.74 12.29 0.77
CA ARG A 30 -5.40 11.87 2.01
C ARG A 30 -5.98 10.45 1.96
N PHE A 31 -6.46 10.03 0.79
CA PHE A 31 -7.06 8.70 0.62
C PHE A 31 -5.97 7.64 0.53
N VAL A 32 -4.90 7.94 -0.21
CA VAL A 32 -3.73 7.07 -0.36
C VAL A 32 -3.10 6.76 0.99
N VAL A 33 -2.78 7.79 1.78
CA VAL A 33 -2.12 7.60 3.08
C VAL A 33 -3.03 6.89 4.08
N ARG A 34 -4.34 7.16 4.05
CA ARG A 34 -5.32 6.45 4.88
C ARG A 34 -5.33 4.96 4.56
N ASP A 35 -5.42 4.62 3.28
CA ASP A 35 -5.55 3.24 2.84
C ASP A 35 -4.25 2.47 3.09
N GLN A 36 -3.11 3.12 2.90
CA GLN A 36 -1.79 2.59 3.27
C GLN A 36 -1.68 2.33 4.77
N LEU A 37 -2.08 3.27 5.62
CA LEU A 37 -2.08 3.09 7.08
C LEU A 37 -3.02 1.95 7.51
N ARG A 38 -4.23 1.90 6.96
CA ARG A 38 -5.18 0.81 7.24
C ARG A 38 -4.63 -0.54 6.82
N SER A 39 -3.97 -0.62 5.68
CA SER A 39 -3.39 -1.86 5.18
C SER A 39 -2.25 -2.38 6.06
N ALA A 40 -1.44 -1.48 6.61
CA ALA A 40 -0.34 -1.81 7.51
C ALA A 40 -0.85 -2.37 8.85
N PHE A 41 -1.83 -1.71 9.46
CA PHE A 41 -2.39 -2.14 10.75
C PHE A 41 -3.27 -3.40 10.65
N ARG A 42 -3.70 -3.79 9.45
CA ARG A 42 -4.47 -5.01 9.19
C ARG A 42 -3.61 -6.16 8.66
N GLU A 43 -2.31 -5.96 8.54
CA GLU A 43 -1.41 -7.00 8.05
C GLU A 43 -1.25 -8.11 9.10
N PRO A 44 -1.48 -9.39 8.74
CA PRO A 44 -1.35 -10.49 9.69
C PRO A 44 0.09 -10.59 10.20
N GLY A 45 0.26 -10.72 11.51
CA GLY A 45 1.58 -10.81 12.14
C GLY A 45 2.31 -9.47 12.30
N ALA A 46 1.67 -8.33 11.99
CA ALA A 46 2.25 -7.01 12.23
C ALA A 46 2.50 -6.78 13.74
N GLN A 47 3.75 -6.47 14.08
CA GLN A 47 4.15 -6.11 15.45
C GLN A 47 4.17 -4.59 15.62
N LEU A 48 3.65 -4.11 16.76
CA LEU A 48 3.67 -2.69 17.08
C LEU A 48 4.99 -2.32 17.77
N ASP A 49 5.86 -1.60 17.06
CA ASP A 49 7.02 -0.94 17.67
C ASP A 49 6.65 0.49 18.10
N GLY A 50 6.46 0.69 19.40
CA GLY A 50 6.12 2.00 19.97
C GLY A 50 7.17 3.08 19.73
N GLN A 51 8.46 2.73 19.66
CA GLN A 51 9.53 3.72 19.38
C GLN A 51 9.53 4.13 17.91
N ALA A 52 9.35 3.18 17.00
CA ALA A 52 9.22 3.50 15.57
C ALA A 52 7.97 4.34 15.29
N VAL A 53 6.84 4.05 15.96
CA VAL A 53 5.63 4.88 15.88
C VAL A 53 5.92 6.30 16.34
N LYS A 54 6.59 6.48 17.48
CA LYS A 54 6.94 7.81 18.01
C LYS A 54 7.82 8.60 17.03
N ARG A 55 8.89 7.99 16.51
CA ARG A 55 9.78 8.62 15.51
C ARG A 55 9.03 8.99 14.23
N THR A 56 8.13 8.11 13.78
CA THR A 56 7.31 8.36 12.59
C THR A 56 6.31 9.49 12.81
N VAL A 57 5.73 9.62 14.00
CA VAL A 57 4.89 10.77 14.36
C VAL A 57 5.70 12.06 14.28
N TRP A 58 6.93 12.10 14.83
CA TRP A 58 7.79 13.29 14.73
C TRP A 58 8.16 13.63 13.28
N PHE A 59 8.49 12.64 12.47
CA PHE A 59 8.73 12.82 11.04
C PHE A 59 7.52 13.46 10.34
N LEU A 60 6.31 12.98 10.62
CA LEU A 60 5.08 13.52 10.04
C LEU A 60 4.74 14.92 10.56
N GLU A 61 4.99 15.20 11.83
CA GLU A 61 4.82 16.53 12.42
C GLU A 61 5.79 17.54 11.79
N ALA A 62 7.05 17.15 11.56
CA ALA A 62 8.02 17.97 10.84
C ALA A 62 7.59 18.24 9.39
N ALA A 63 7.14 17.20 8.68
CA ALA A 63 6.62 17.32 7.31
C ALA A 63 5.37 18.21 7.20
N ALA A 64 4.59 18.34 8.29
CA ALA A 64 3.43 19.22 8.37
C ALA A 64 3.82 20.67 8.66
N LYS A 65 4.85 20.88 9.49
CA LYS A 65 5.26 22.20 9.98
C LYS A 65 6.00 22.99 8.91
N GLU A 66 6.90 22.35 8.17
CA GLU A 66 7.82 23.02 7.24
C GLU A 66 7.89 22.29 5.90
N ARG A 67 8.19 23.01 4.81
CA ARG A 67 8.45 22.41 3.48
C ARG A 67 9.89 21.88 3.36
N GLY A 68 10.33 21.16 4.40
CA GLY A 68 11.66 20.57 4.52
C GLY A 68 11.83 19.28 3.73
N LEU A 69 12.86 18.50 4.10
CA LEU A 69 13.16 17.20 3.48
C LEU A 69 12.05 16.20 3.77
N GLU A 70 11.52 16.18 4.99
CA GLU A 70 10.44 15.28 5.43
C GLU A 70 9.18 15.49 4.59
N HIS A 71 8.84 16.75 4.31
CA HIS A 71 7.73 17.09 3.44
C HIS A 71 7.95 16.59 2.01
N LYS A 72 9.15 16.81 1.45
CA LYS A 72 9.51 16.36 0.09
C LYS A 72 9.51 14.84 -0.02
N VAL A 73 10.04 14.14 0.99
CA VAL A 73 10.04 12.68 1.09
C VAL A 73 8.59 12.18 1.15
N LEU A 74 7.76 12.70 2.07
CA LEU A 74 6.37 12.30 2.18
C LEU A 74 5.59 12.54 0.89
N LYS A 75 5.79 13.68 0.24
CA LYS A 75 5.17 13.99 -1.06
C LYS A 75 5.57 12.97 -2.12
N ASN A 76 6.86 12.66 -2.23
CA ASN A 76 7.36 11.64 -3.16
C ASN A 76 6.73 10.26 -2.85
N LEU A 77 6.63 9.87 -1.58
CA LEU A 77 5.98 8.62 -1.18
C LEU A 77 4.55 8.52 -1.70
N VAL A 78 3.78 9.59 -1.54
CA VAL A 78 2.40 9.66 -2.02
C VAL A 78 2.34 9.64 -3.55
N ASP A 79 3.18 10.42 -4.22
CA ASP A 79 3.21 10.53 -5.68
C ASP A 79 3.58 9.19 -6.33
N VAL A 80 4.59 8.48 -5.81
CA VAL A 80 4.98 7.15 -6.30
C VAL A 80 3.85 6.14 -6.09
N ARG A 81 3.18 6.17 -4.93
CA ARG A 81 2.05 5.27 -4.67
C ARG A 81 0.88 5.53 -5.61
N LEU A 82 0.59 6.80 -5.92
CA LEU A 82 -0.44 7.17 -6.91
C LEU A 82 -0.07 6.68 -8.31
N ARG A 83 1.18 6.86 -8.73
CA ARG A 83 1.68 6.36 -10.01
C ARG A 83 1.56 4.84 -10.10
N ARG A 84 1.97 4.11 -9.07
CA ARG A 84 1.79 2.65 -9.00
C ARG A 84 0.32 2.25 -9.15
N GLN A 85 -0.60 2.93 -8.45
CA GLN A 85 -2.03 2.64 -8.58
C GLN A 85 -2.57 2.92 -9.99
N ALA A 86 -2.07 3.96 -10.66
CA ALA A 86 -2.44 4.27 -12.04
C ALA A 86 -1.81 3.29 -13.06
N SER A 87 -0.61 2.77 -12.79
CA SER A 87 0.08 1.78 -13.61
C SER A 87 -0.55 0.39 -13.53
N MET A 88 -1.30 0.08 -12.46
CA MET A 88 -2.04 -1.19 -12.34
C MET A 88 -3.17 -1.26 -13.39
N PRO A 89 -3.08 -2.15 -14.40
CA PRO A 89 -4.12 -2.26 -15.41
C PRO A 89 -5.37 -2.89 -14.79
N GLY A 90 -6.55 -2.39 -15.15
CA GLY A 90 -7.80 -3.07 -14.81
C GLY A 90 -7.84 -4.47 -15.45
N TRP A 91 -8.57 -5.41 -14.83
CA TRP A 91 -8.59 -6.82 -15.26
C TRP A 91 -8.82 -7.01 -16.78
N LYS A 92 -9.70 -6.20 -17.39
CA LYS A 92 -9.96 -6.21 -18.84
C LYS A 92 -8.72 -5.86 -19.68
N ARG A 93 -7.88 -4.92 -19.20
CA ARG A 93 -6.62 -4.52 -19.85
C ARG A 93 -5.53 -5.57 -19.65
N ILE A 94 -5.51 -6.25 -18.50
CA ILE A 94 -4.57 -7.35 -18.24
C ILE A 94 -4.78 -8.48 -19.26
N VAL A 95 -6.03 -8.90 -19.48
CA VAL A 95 -6.38 -9.95 -20.46
C VAL A 95 -6.00 -9.52 -21.88
N ALA A 96 -6.18 -8.24 -22.23
CA ALA A 96 -5.79 -7.72 -23.54
C ALA A 96 -4.26 -7.58 -23.71
N GLN A 97 -3.53 -7.22 -22.64
CA GLN A 97 -2.07 -7.04 -22.67
C GLN A 97 -1.29 -8.36 -22.67
N GLN A 98 -1.91 -9.49 -22.31
CA GLN A 98 -1.26 -10.81 -22.39
C GLN A 98 -0.77 -11.15 -23.82
N LYS A 99 -1.32 -10.48 -24.85
CA LYS A 99 -0.90 -10.60 -26.26
C LYS A 99 0.26 -9.68 -26.68
N GLN A 100 0.66 -8.70 -25.86
CA GLN A 100 1.63 -7.65 -26.24
C GLN A 100 2.65 -7.46 -25.11
N ARG A 101 3.87 -7.95 -25.30
CA ARG A 101 4.97 -7.78 -24.34
C ARG A 101 5.51 -6.35 -24.44
N ASN A 102 5.24 -5.51 -23.44
CA ASN A 102 5.76 -4.15 -23.35
C ASN A 102 7.21 -4.16 -22.84
N PRO A 103 8.22 -3.77 -23.65
CA PRO A 103 9.64 -3.75 -23.22
C PRO A 103 9.90 -2.80 -22.04
N TRP A 104 9.11 -1.73 -21.94
CA TRP A 104 9.20 -0.72 -20.88
C TRP A 104 8.71 -1.20 -19.51
N GLY A 105 7.94 -2.30 -19.45
CA GLY A 105 7.38 -2.80 -18.20
C GLY A 105 8.43 -3.35 -17.23
N ASP A 106 9.53 -3.91 -17.74
CA ASP A 106 10.59 -4.47 -16.90
C ASP A 106 11.46 -3.38 -16.27
N TYR A 107 11.65 -2.25 -16.95
CA TYR A 107 12.31 -1.07 -16.39
C TYR A 107 11.47 -0.40 -15.29
N GLU A 108 10.15 -0.30 -15.47
CA GLU A 108 9.26 0.28 -14.46
C GLU A 108 9.22 -0.57 -13.18
N LYS A 109 9.19 -1.90 -13.31
CA LYS A 109 9.33 -2.83 -12.17
C LYS A 109 10.66 -2.62 -11.44
N SER A 110 11.77 -2.56 -12.18
CA SER A 110 13.10 -2.36 -11.61
C SER A 110 13.22 -1.04 -10.83
N ALA A 111 12.64 0.05 -11.37
CA ALA A 111 12.61 1.34 -10.70
C ALA A 111 11.79 1.31 -9.40
N PHE A 112 10.67 0.58 -9.39
CA PHE A 112 9.86 0.39 -8.20
C PHE A 112 10.57 -0.44 -7.12
N GLU A 113 11.30 -1.49 -7.51
CA GLU A 113 12.10 -2.30 -6.59
C GLU A 113 13.21 -1.48 -5.92
N GLN A 114 13.95 -0.69 -6.70
CA GLN A 114 14.99 0.21 -6.20
C GLN A 114 14.42 1.24 -5.21
N TYR A 115 13.26 1.79 -5.53
CA TYR A 115 12.54 2.69 -4.65
C TYR A 115 12.15 2.00 -3.33
N ASP A 116 11.57 0.81 -3.37
CA ASP A 116 11.16 0.08 -2.16
C ASP A 116 12.35 -0.26 -1.28
N MET A 117 13.49 -0.60 -1.88
CA MET A 117 14.75 -0.80 -1.17
C MET A 117 15.24 0.50 -0.50
N THR A 118 15.11 1.64 -1.18
CA THR A 118 15.48 2.96 -0.62
C THR A 118 14.61 3.31 0.59
N VAL A 119 13.29 3.07 0.52
CA VAL A 119 12.38 3.28 1.65
C VAL A 119 12.69 2.33 2.80
N ALA A 120 13.05 1.07 2.51
CA ALA A 120 13.49 0.12 3.53
C ALA A 120 14.76 0.58 4.24
N MET A 121 15.73 1.13 3.49
CA MET A 121 16.97 1.68 4.07
C MET A 121 16.68 2.93 4.91
N LEU A 122 15.80 3.82 4.46
CA LEU A 122 15.35 4.99 5.23
C LEU A 122 14.71 4.58 6.56
N ASN A 123 13.84 3.57 6.53
CA ASN A 123 13.25 3.01 7.75
C ASN A 123 14.31 2.46 8.69
N LYS A 124 15.33 1.76 8.16
CA LYS A 124 16.41 1.18 8.96
C LYS A 124 17.30 2.25 9.60
N THR A 125 17.66 3.30 8.86
CA THR A 125 18.57 4.35 9.36
C THR A 125 17.89 5.31 10.32
N MET A 126 16.62 5.67 10.08
CA MET A 126 15.88 6.62 10.91
C MET A 126 14.94 5.93 11.93
N GLY A 127 14.85 4.59 11.90
CA GLY A 127 13.96 3.82 12.75
C GLY A 127 12.47 4.14 12.51
N LEU A 128 12.08 4.42 11.27
CA LEU A 128 10.71 4.77 10.89
C LEU A 128 9.89 3.54 10.51
N CYS A 129 8.56 3.68 10.53
CA CYS A 129 7.62 2.63 10.11
C CYS A 129 6.87 3.02 8.83
N LEU A 130 7.58 3.52 7.81
CA LEU A 130 6.98 3.86 6.52
C LEU A 130 6.71 2.58 5.72
N ARG A 131 5.52 2.47 5.13
CA ARG A 131 5.16 1.30 4.33
C ARG A 131 5.81 1.37 2.95
N HIS A 132 6.61 0.36 2.63
CA HIS A 132 7.13 0.08 1.28
C HIS A 132 6.46 -1.21 0.81
N ASP A 133 6.04 -1.26 -0.44
CA ASP A 133 5.27 -2.40 -0.96
C ASP A 133 6.26 -3.50 -1.39
N ARG A 134 6.92 -4.14 -0.43
CA ARG A 134 7.78 -5.32 -0.68
C ARG A 134 6.99 -6.63 -0.77
N ALA A 135 5.68 -6.58 -0.54
CA ALA A 135 4.78 -7.70 -0.75
C ALA A 135 4.18 -7.60 -2.15
N PRO A 136 4.07 -8.73 -2.89
CA PRO A 136 3.36 -8.74 -4.15
C PRO A 136 1.96 -8.14 -3.95
N PRO A 137 1.39 -7.49 -4.97
CA PRO A 137 0.09 -6.86 -4.84
C PRO A 137 -0.90 -7.90 -4.28
N ARG A 138 -1.69 -7.53 -3.25
CA ARG A 138 -2.76 -8.38 -2.68
C ARG A 138 -3.85 -8.75 -3.70
N THR A 139 -3.72 -8.31 -4.95
CA THR A 139 -4.39 -8.97 -6.07
C THR A 139 -3.88 -10.40 -6.09
N LEU A 140 -4.78 -11.35 -5.86
CA LEU A 140 -4.52 -12.74 -6.19
C LEU A 140 -3.79 -12.79 -7.55
N PRO A 141 -2.75 -13.64 -7.71
CA PRO A 141 -2.13 -13.80 -9.00
C PRO A 141 -3.24 -14.00 -10.03
N ILE A 142 -3.10 -13.38 -11.21
CA ILE A 142 -4.16 -13.37 -12.22
C ILE A 142 -4.64 -14.80 -12.50
N GLU A 143 -3.73 -15.77 -12.43
CA GLU A 143 -3.99 -17.21 -12.44
C GLU A 143 -5.10 -17.63 -11.47
N ARG A 144 -5.04 -17.20 -10.20
CA ARG A 144 -6.10 -17.46 -9.21
C ARG A 144 -7.41 -16.74 -9.50
N LEU A 145 -7.36 -15.53 -10.08
CA LEU A 145 -8.59 -14.80 -10.45
C LEU A 145 -9.29 -15.47 -11.65
N VAL A 146 -8.50 -15.98 -12.59
CA VAL A 146 -8.98 -16.79 -13.71
C VAL A 146 -9.54 -18.10 -13.19
N GLU A 147 -8.84 -18.82 -12.31
CA GLU A 147 -9.34 -20.05 -11.67
C GLU A 147 -10.67 -19.82 -10.96
N ILE A 148 -10.78 -18.80 -10.12
CA ILE A 148 -12.03 -18.48 -9.40
C ILE A 148 -13.15 -18.19 -10.39
N HIS A 149 -12.89 -17.46 -11.48
CA HIS A 149 -13.91 -17.19 -12.48
C HIS A 149 -14.32 -18.44 -13.27
N THR A 150 -13.35 -19.31 -13.60
CA THR A 150 -13.61 -20.56 -14.32
C THR A 150 -14.42 -21.51 -13.45
N GLN A 151 -14.07 -21.61 -12.16
CA GLN A 151 -14.83 -22.37 -11.16
C GLN A 151 -16.26 -21.83 -10.96
N LEU A 152 -16.44 -20.51 -10.95
CA LEU A 152 -17.78 -19.91 -10.85
C LEU A 152 -18.64 -20.19 -12.09
N LEU A 153 -18.04 -20.14 -13.29
CA LEU A 153 -18.72 -20.51 -14.53
C LEU A 153 -19.06 -22.01 -14.60
N GLU A 154 -18.16 -22.86 -14.15
CA GLU A 154 -18.40 -24.31 -14.07
C GLU A 154 -19.52 -24.64 -13.08
N ASN A 155 -19.55 -23.98 -11.92
CA ASN A 155 -20.62 -24.15 -10.94
C ASN A 155 -21.98 -23.67 -11.47
N GLU A 156 -22.04 -22.52 -12.18
CA GLU A 156 -23.27 -22.05 -12.83
C GLU A 156 -23.77 -23.00 -13.94
N LEU A 157 -22.85 -23.67 -14.65
CA LEU A 157 -23.18 -24.66 -15.69
C LEU A 157 -23.68 -25.99 -15.10
N VAL A 158 -23.16 -26.38 -13.93
CA VAL A 158 -23.60 -27.57 -13.19
C VAL A 158 -24.99 -27.34 -12.59
N GLU A 159 -25.25 -26.18 -11.98
CA GLU A 159 -26.58 -25.82 -11.46
C GLU A 159 -27.66 -25.81 -12.56
N ARG A 160 -27.30 -25.39 -13.78
CA ARG A 160 -28.23 -25.44 -14.92
C ARG A 160 -28.51 -26.84 -15.46
N ARG A 161 -27.65 -27.83 -15.17
CA ARG A 161 -27.82 -29.23 -15.59
C ARG A 161 -28.59 -30.08 -14.58
N THR A 162 -28.65 -29.67 -13.31
CA THR A 162 -29.38 -30.37 -12.24
C THR A 162 -30.87 -29.99 -12.14
N VAL A 163 -31.35 -29.05 -12.96
CA VAL A 163 -32.74 -28.52 -12.94
C VAL A 163 -33.61 -29.06 -14.10
N THR A 164 -33.10 -30.02 -14.87
CA THR A 164 -33.86 -30.83 -15.85
C THR A 164 -33.96 -32.26 -15.40
#